data_AF-A0A1G8B5D0-F1
#
_entry.id   AF-A0A1G8B5D0-F1
#
_cell.length_a   1.000
_cell.length_b   1.000
_cell.length_c   1.000
_cell.angle_alpha   90.00
_cell.angle_beta   90.00
_cell.angle_gamma   90.00
#
_symmetry.space_group_name_H-M   'P 1'
#
loop_
_entity.id
_entity.type
_entity.pdbx_description
1 polymer ?
#
loop_
_entity_poly.entity_id
_entity_poly.type
_entity_poly.pdbx_seq_one_letter_code
_entity_poly.pdbx_strand_id
1 'polypeptide(L)'
;MKLNLNHLILFILFFTFSSTLSAQENALEKAASNAEKRISQIRVNNEIDADSTFKLLSNWHTYPDIKGGKDYLFYYTDSLFGKVPFRVFVPVSYNNIRKSTCILLLHGAVGQSSFADADSIQKFDDDIIFAILKKQDNVIIRPIGDPKKFFNWVLNKKAFRDRDVPNFTYQTLANILISVKKQVNINDSEVFALGHSDGSDGAIGLGIYVPNQFAGFMAYNSMFDNIFARDFYIRNIINSPLYVVHSDLDDLRPIQQTRIVMDWLKDKPDHLIYKEYIGYQHYDKHLNTDLPYTPVFINSVSRNLFKNKIYWECYSDKIYNSYAWIKLTGIDTGLNRAAWHQSLTFPNYDKIKKEIDTRYRQYQGLNKSAAVKGTFFNNTFNLETSGVKETEIMISPLMVNLEQPVVVNINGKQVFRGKIQADKNFMLRNFKASFDRDAIWVNSVKLKVE
;
A
#
# COMPACT_ATOMS: atom_id res chain seq x y z
N MET A 1 27.18 -53.13 19.33
CA MET A 1 26.95 -51.68 19.23
C MET A 1 25.77 -51.46 18.27
N LYS A 2 24.53 -51.45 18.76
CA LYS A 2 23.33 -51.19 17.93
C LYS A 2 23.20 -49.67 17.80
N LEU A 3 23.58 -49.10 16.66
CA LEU A 3 23.30 -47.70 16.37
C LEU A 3 21.78 -47.51 16.36
N ASN A 4 21.32 -46.56 17.17
CA ASN A 4 19.91 -46.26 17.38
C ASN A 4 19.35 -45.57 16.13
N LEU A 5 18.67 -46.33 15.27
CA LEU A 5 18.17 -45.91 13.95
C LEU A 5 17.29 -44.65 14.03
N ASN A 6 16.63 -44.43 15.18
CA ASN A 6 15.76 -43.27 15.42
C ASN A 6 16.52 -41.92 15.49
N HIS A 7 17.79 -41.90 15.93
CA HIS A 7 18.58 -40.66 15.94
C HIS A 7 19.16 -40.31 14.56
N LEU A 8 19.46 -41.32 13.73
CA LEU A 8 19.92 -41.10 12.36
C LEU A 8 18.77 -40.58 11.47
N ILE A 9 17.55 -41.08 11.65
CA ILE A 9 16.35 -40.59 10.95
C ILE A 9 16.03 -39.14 11.35
N LEU A 10 16.11 -38.80 12.63
CA LEU A 10 15.88 -37.41 13.08
C LEU A 10 16.94 -36.45 12.54
N PHE A 11 18.22 -36.84 12.53
CA PHE A 11 19.31 -36.02 11.98
C PHE A 11 19.20 -35.84 10.46
N ILE A 12 18.87 -36.90 9.70
CA ILE A 12 18.67 -36.83 8.26
C ILE A 12 17.44 -35.97 7.92
N LEU A 13 16.34 -36.09 8.66
CA LEU A 13 15.16 -35.24 8.50
C LEU A 13 15.48 -33.77 8.79
N PHE A 14 16.24 -33.47 9.84
CA PHE A 14 16.64 -32.09 10.16
C PHE A 14 17.57 -31.49 9.09
N PHE A 15 18.57 -32.25 8.60
CA PHE A 15 19.50 -31.78 7.57
C PHE A 15 18.82 -31.59 6.21
N THR A 16 17.87 -32.47 5.84
CA THR A 16 17.11 -32.35 4.59
C THR A 16 16.07 -31.23 4.65
N PHE A 17 15.44 -30.97 5.81
CA PHE A 17 14.55 -29.82 5.97
C PHE A 17 15.30 -28.47 5.90
N SER A 18 16.45 -28.34 6.55
CA SER A 18 17.25 -27.10 6.50
C SER A 18 17.84 -26.82 5.13
N SER A 19 18.31 -27.86 4.41
CA SER A 19 18.84 -27.67 3.04
C SER A 19 17.76 -27.30 2.02
N THR A 20 16.55 -27.85 2.15
CA THR A 20 15.42 -27.54 1.26
C THR A 20 14.82 -26.15 1.50
N LEU A 21 14.82 -25.66 2.75
CA LEU A 21 14.40 -24.28 3.04
C LEU A 21 15.40 -23.26 2.48
N SER A 22 16.70 -23.49 2.73
CA SER A 22 17.77 -22.64 2.18
C SER A 22 17.76 -22.62 0.64
N ALA A 23 17.48 -23.75 -0.01
CA ALA A 23 17.36 -23.80 -1.48
C ALA A 23 16.20 -22.93 -2.01
N GLN A 24 15.10 -22.82 -1.27
CA GLN A 24 13.93 -22.02 -1.67
C GLN A 24 14.14 -20.52 -1.45
N GLU A 25 14.74 -20.13 -0.33
CA GLU A 25 15.15 -18.75 -0.09
C GLU A 25 16.11 -18.28 -1.19
N ASN A 26 17.10 -19.11 -1.53
CA ASN A 26 18.01 -18.86 -2.66
C ASN A 26 17.27 -18.72 -4.01
N ALA A 27 16.20 -19.49 -4.25
CA ALA A 27 15.42 -19.38 -5.48
C ALA A 27 14.67 -18.04 -5.56
N LEU A 28 14.11 -17.57 -4.44
CA LEU A 28 13.41 -16.29 -4.34
C LEU A 28 14.37 -15.11 -4.51
N GLU A 29 15.55 -15.14 -3.88
CA GLU A 29 16.58 -14.12 -4.07
C GLU A 29 17.07 -14.06 -5.53
N LYS A 30 17.32 -15.23 -6.14
CA LYS A 30 17.67 -15.33 -7.56
C LYS A 30 16.58 -14.77 -8.47
N ALA A 31 15.30 -14.99 -8.15
CA ALA A 31 14.19 -14.46 -8.93
C ALA A 31 14.21 -12.92 -8.98
N ALA A 32 14.40 -12.27 -7.84
CA ALA A 32 14.53 -10.81 -7.78
C ALA A 32 15.71 -10.28 -8.62
N SER A 33 16.88 -10.92 -8.50
CA SER A 33 18.08 -10.57 -9.29
C SER A 33 17.86 -10.79 -10.79
N ASN A 34 17.23 -11.90 -11.17
CA ASN A 34 16.90 -12.22 -12.56
C ASN A 34 15.92 -11.20 -13.16
N ALA A 35 14.95 -10.72 -12.38
CA ALA A 35 14.02 -9.69 -12.83
C ALA A 35 14.75 -8.39 -13.18
N GLU A 36 15.66 -7.93 -12.31
CA GLU A 36 16.48 -6.74 -12.54
C GLU A 36 17.40 -6.90 -13.77
N LYS A 37 18.00 -8.08 -13.92
CA LYS A 37 18.82 -8.43 -15.09
C LYS A 37 18.01 -8.40 -16.38
N ARG A 38 16.82 -8.99 -16.40
CA ARG A 38 15.95 -9.02 -17.58
C ARG A 38 15.46 -7.62 -17.97
N ILE A 39 15.06 -6.78 -17.01
CA ILE A 39 14.73 -5.37 -17.28
C ILE A 39 15.92 -4.64 -17.91
N SER A 40 17.12 -4.87 -17.39
CA SER A 40 18.35 -4.27 -17.92
C SER A 40 18.70 -4.77 -19.33
N GLN A 41 18.49 -6.05 -19.61
CA GLN A 41 18.66 -6.66 -20.93
C GLN A 41 17.67 -6.09 -21.95
N ILE A 42 16.40 -5.95 -21.56
CA ILE A 42 15.38 -5.32 -22.41
C ILE A 42 15.82 -3.90 -22.77
N ARG A 43 16.28 -3.12 -21.78
CA ARG A 43 16.72 -1.73 -21.97
C ARG A 43 17.78 -1.57 -23.06
N VAL A 44 18.82 -2.42 -23.04
CA VAL A 44 19.98 -2.31 -23.94
C VAL A 44 19.79 -3.01 -25.29
N ASN A 45 18.77 -3.84 -25.44
CA ASN A 45 18.51 -4.53 -26.71
C ASN A 45 17.76 -3.60 -27.69
N ASN A 46 18.42 -3.17 -28.76
CA ASN A 46 17.85 -2.27 -29.77
C ASN A 46 16.78 -2.92 -30.65
N GLU A 47 16.68 -4.25 -30.69
CA GLU A 47 15.63 -4.98 -31.42
C GLU A 47 14.29 -4.99 -30.67
N ILE A 48 14.30 -4.69 -29.37
CA ILE A 48 13.08 -4.59 -28.56
C ILE A 48 12.66 -3.11 -28.53
N ASP A 49 11.63 -2.79 -29.30
CA ASP A 49 11.01 -1.45 -29.33
C ASP A 49 10.05 -1.22 -28.16
N ALA A 50 9.34 -0.08 -28.18
CA ALA A 50 8.39 0.30 -27.15
C ALA A 50 7.19 -0.67 -27.07
N ASP A 51 6.62 -1.07 -28.20
CA ASP A 51 5.46 -1.98 -28.22
C ASP A 51 5.83 -3.38 -27.74
N SER A 52 6.99 -3.89 -28.16
CA SER A 52 7.53 -5.17 -27.67
C SER A 52 7.86 -5.10 -26.19
N THR A 53 8.38 -3.97 -25.70
CA THR A 53 8.58 -3.73 -24.27
C THR A 53 7.26 -3.80 -23.51
N PHE A 54 6.22 -3.11 -23.97
CA PHE A 54 4.89 -3.17 -23.35
C PHE A 54 4.37 -4.60 -23.25
N LYS A 55 4.46 -5.38 -24.34
CA LYS A 55 4.05 -6.80 -24.37
C LYS A 55 4.85 -7.66 -23.40
N LEU A 56 6.16 -7.48 -23.32
CA LEU A 56 7.03 -8.24 -22.40
C LEU A 56 6.74 -7.95 -20.93
N LEU A 57 6.49 -6.69 -20.58
CA LEU A 57 6.24 -6.28 -19.19
C LEU A 57 4.83 -6.67 -18.73
N SER A 58 3.81 -6.46 -19.56
CA SER A 58 2.43 -6.86 -19.27
C SER A 58 2.25 -8.38 -19.14
N ASN A 59 3.04 -9.16 -19.89
CA ASN A 59 3.04 -10.63 -19.82
C ASN A 59 4.16 -11.21 -18.95
N TRP A 60 4.63 -10.47 -17.95
CA TRP A 60 5.67 -10.97 -17.07
C TRP A 60 5.19 -12.17 -16.23
N HIS A 61 5.79 -13.34 -16.44
CA HIS A 61 5.38 -14.62 -15.86
C HIS A 61 6.56 -15.49 -15.38
N THR A 62 7.75 -14.90 -15.20
CA THR A 62 8.94 -15.66 -14.79
C THR A 62 9.09 -15.64 -13.27
N TYR A 63 8.60 -16.70 -12.63
CA TYR A 63 8.63 -16.88 -11.18
C TYR A 63 9.16 -18.26 -10.80
N PRO A 64 9.90 -18.38 -9.69
CA PRO A 64 10.43 -19.66 -9.23
C PRO A 64 9.29 -20.57 -8.79
N ASP A 65 9.44 -21.87 -9.04
CA ASP A 65 8.60 -22.88 -8.42
C ASP A 65 9.08 -23.10 -6.99
N ILE A 66 8.22 -22.78 -6.01
CA ILE A 66 8.53 -22.83 -4.58
C ILE A 66 7.45 -23.63 -3.86
N LYS A 67 7.83 -24.29 -2.77
CA LYS A 67 6.85 -25.04 -1.97
C LYS A 67 5.96 -24.08 -1.18
N GLY A 68 4.65 -24.24 -1.34
CA GLY A 68 3.64 -23.59 -0.53
C GLY A 68 3.54 -24.15 0.90
N GLY A 69 2.74 -23.49 1.74
CA GLY A 69 2.58 -23.79 3.16
C GLY A 69 3.80 -23.41 4.01
N LYS A 70 4.57 -22.43 3.54
CA LYS A 70 5.83 -22.01 4.17
C LYS A 70 5.82 -20.53 4.48
N ASP A 71 6.51 -20.18 5.57
CA ASP A 71 6.72 -18.82 6.03
C ASP A 71 8.21 -18.48 5.95
N TYR A 72 8.55 -17.59 5.03
CA TYR A 72 9.93 -17.21 4.71
C TYR A 72 10.28 -15.90 5.41
N LEU A 73 11.52 -15.77 5.90
CA LEU A 73 12.03 -14.52 6.48
C LEU A 73 12.93 -13.80 5.46
N PHE A 74 12.61 -12.55 5.19
CA PHE A 74 13.36 -11.69 4.29
C PHE A 74 13.78 -10.39 4.94
N TYR A 75 14.71 -9.69 4.28
CA TYR A 75 15.19 -8.39 4.69
C TYR A 75 15.16 -7.42 3.51
N TYR A 76 14.54 -6.26 3.72
CA TYR A 76 14.59 -5.14 2.80
C TYR A 76 15.60 -4.12 3.32
N THR A 77 16.59 -3.75 2.49
CA THR A 77 17.58 -2.74 2.90
C THR A 77 17.06 -1.35 2.54
N ASP A 78 16.73 -0.58 3.56
CA ASP A 78 16.28 0.81 3.47
C ASP A 78 17.39 1.75 3.95
N SER A 79 17.56 2.89 3.27
CA SER A 79 18.62 3.85 3.62
C SER A 79 18.38 4.57 4.94
N LEU A 80 17.12 4.67 5.39
CA LEU A 80 16.74 5.36 6.61
C LEU A 80 16.57 4.39 7.79
N PHE A 81 16.01 3.21 7.52
CA PHE A 81 15.64 2.25 8.57
C PHE A 81 16.64 1.08 8.71
N GLY A 82 17.57 0.92 7.77
CA GLY A 82 18.50 -0.18 7.72
C GLY A 82 17.85 -1.45 7.15
N LYS A 83 18.28 -2.63 7.62
CA LYS A 83 17.71 -3.90 7.20
C LYS A 83 16.38 -4.15 7.92
N VAL A 84 15.28 -3.88 7.25
CA VAL A 84 13.91 -4.09 7.75
C VAL A 84 13.53 -5.56 7.53
N PRO A 85 13.30 -6.36 8.58
CA PRO A 85 12.85 -7.73 8.45
C PRO A 85 11.35 -7.80 8.16
N PHE A 86 10.97 -8.77 7.35
CA PHE A 86 9.58 -9.08 7.08
C PHE A 86 9.42 -10.57 6.74
N ARG A 87 8.26 -11.13 7.11
CA ARG A 87 7.90 -12.51 6.79
C ARG A 87 6.99 -12.57 5.57
N VAL A 88 7.09 -13.63 4.79
CA VAL A 88 6.21 -13.92 3.64
C VAL A 88 5.69 -15.33 3.77
N PHE A 89 4.41 -15.46 4.06
CA PHE A 89 3.72 -16.74 3.99
C PHE A 89 3.22 -17.00 2.56
N VAL A 90 3.57 -18.17 2.01
CA VAL A 90 3.11 -18.65 0.71
C VAL A 90 2.13 -19.79 0.95
N PRO A 91 0.87 -19.73 0.43
CA PRO A 91 -0.15 -20.72 0.74
C PRO A 91 0.17 -22.07 0.10
N VAL A 92 -0.38 -23.16 0.66
CA VAL A 92 -0.16 -24.54 0.14
C VAL A 92 -0.57 -24.67 -1.33
N SER A 93 -1.59 -23.92 -1.72
CA SER A 93 -2.16 -23.85 -3.07
C SER A 93 -1.39 -22.96 -4.05
N TYR A 94 -0.25 -22.37 -3.66
CA TYR A 94 0.56 -21.52 -4.54
C TYR A 94 1.04 -22.28 -5.77
N ASN A 95 0.96 -21.61 -6.93
CA ASN A 95 1.49 -22.05 -8.21
C ASN A 95 2.14 -20.84 -8.88
N ASN A 96 3.39 -20.96 -9.32
CA ASN A 96 4.13 -19.87 -9.95
C ASN A 96 3.53 -19.39 -11.29
N ILE A 97 2.62 -20.15 -11.89
CA ILE A 97 1.86 -19.78 -13.10
C ILE A 97 0.63 -18.93 -12.75
N ARG A 98 -0.04 -19.21 -11.62
CA ARG A 98 -1.27 -18.51 -11.22
C ARG A 98 -0.94 -17.27 -10.40
N LYS A 99 -1.50 -16.12 -10.78
CA LYS A 99 -1.44 -14.90 -9.96
C LYS A 99 -2.16 -15.15 -8.62
N SER A 100 -1.52 -14.82 -7.49
CA SER A 100 -2.05 -15.05 -6.14
C SER A 100 -2.50 -13.73 -5.50
N THR A 101 -3.64 -13.73 -4.81
CA THR A 101 -4.05 -12.62 -3.95
C THR A 101 -3.01 -12.39 -2.85
N CYS A 102 -2.75 -11.13 -2.52
CA CYS A 102 -1.73 -10.76 -1.53
C CYS A 102 -2.30 -9.86 -0.44
N ILE A 103 -1.93 -10.12 0.82
CA ILE A 103 -2.28 -9.28 1.96
C ILE A 103 -1.00 -8.78 2.64
N LEU A 104 -0.83 -7.47 2.71
CA LEU A 104 0.14 -6.83 3.58
C LEU A 104 -0.47 -6.66 4.97
N LEU A 105 -0.09 -7.54 5.89
CA LEU A 105 -0.60 -7.60 7.26
C LEU A 105 0.33 -6.83 8.20
N LEU A 106 -0.18 -5.74 8.78
CA LEU A 106 0.53 -4.93 9.77
C LEU A 106 0.07 -5.33 11.18
N HIS A 107 1.03 -5.57 12.08
CA HIS A 107 0.73 -6.02 13.43
C HIS A 107 0.27 -4.88 14.36
N GLY A 108 -0.45 -5.22 15.43
CA GLY A 108 -0.78 -4.30 16.51
C GLY A 108 0.41 -4.03 17.45
N ALA A 109 0.20 -3.18 18.46
CA ALA A 109 1.19 -2.87 19.50
C ALA A 109 2.60 -2.54 18.96
N VAL A 110 2.68 -1.81 17.84
CA VAL A 110 3.93 -1.52 17.14
C VAL A 110 4.92 -0.75 18.02
N GLY A 111 4.42 -0.04 19.04
CA GLY A 111 5.24 0.60 20.06
C GLY A 111 6.15 -0.35 20.87
N GLN A 112 5.85 -1.65 20.88
CA GLN A 112 6.57 -2.67 21.67
C GLN A 112 7.39 -3.63 20.82
N SER A 113 7.36 -3.51 19.49
CA SER A 113 8.09 -4.42 18.60
C SER A 113 9.53 -3.98 18.37
N SER A 114 10.36 -4.92 17.93
CA SER A 114 11.71 -4.66 17.43
C SER A 114 12.03 -5.57 16.26
N PHE A 115 12.96 -5.15 15.40
CA PHE A 115 13.48 -6.01 14.33
C PHE A 115 14.04 -7.34 14.85
N ALA A 116 14.52 -7.39 16.09
CA ALA A 116 14.97 -8.63 16.72
C ALA A 116 13.85 -9.67 16.93
N ASP A 117 12.57 -9.25 16.88
CA ASP A 117 11.45 -10.18 16.97
C ASP A 117 11.36 -11.11 15.75
N ALA A 118 12.00 -10.76 14.62
CA ALA A 118 11.92 -11.46 13.34
C ALA A 118 12.17 -12.97 13.42
N ASP A 119 13.07 -13.40 14.29
CA ASP A 119 13.43 -14.81 14.44
C ASP A 119 12.43 -15.61 15.31
N SER A 120 11.51 -14.92 16.01
CA SER A 120 10.51 -15.55 16.86
C SER A 120 9.26 -15.92 16.08
N ILE A 121 9.23 -17.12 15.49
CA ILE A 121 8.05 -17.65 14.78
C ILE A 121 6.81 -17.66 15.70
N GLN A 122 6.97 -18.04 16.98
CA GLN A 122 5.87 -18.10 17.95
C GLN A 122 5.14 -16.76 18.13
N LYS A 123 5.87 -15.63 18.21
CA LYS A 123 5.24 -14.30 18.35
C LYS A 123 4.37 -13.92 17.15
N PHE A 124 4.64 -14.46 15.97
CA PHE A 124 3.90 -14.14 14.74
C PHE A 124 2.86 -15.19 14.35
N ASP A 125 2.99 -16.42 14.83
CA ASP A 125 2.03 -17.51 14.55
C ASP A 125 0.81 -17.49 15.48
N ASP A 126 0.94 -16.89 16.68
CA ASP A 126 -0.16 -16.71 17.64
C ASP A 126 -1.07 -15.49 17.30
N ASP A 127 -0.77 -14.77 16.23
CA ASP A 127 -1.64 -13.71 15.70
C ASP A 127 -2.92 -14.34 15.11
N ILE A 128 -4.05 -14.10 15.77
CA ILE A 128 -5.39 -14.54 15.36
C ILE A 128 -5.71 -14.19 13.90
N ILE A 129 -5.29 -13.02 13.43
CA ILE A 129 -5.51 -12.58 12.06
C ILE A 129 -4.72 -13.48 11.12
N PHE A 130 -3.43 -13.64 11.37
CA PHE A 130 -2.60 -14.52 10.55
C PHE A 130 -3.10 -15.97 10.58
N ALA A 131 -3.50 -16.48 11.74
CA ALA A 131 -4.02 -17.84 11.90
C ALA A 131 -5.27 -18.13 11.06
N ILE A 132 -6.11 -17.12 10.81
CA ILE A 132 -7.28 -17.20 9.95
C ILE A 132 -6.89 -16.98 8.48
N LEU A 133 -6.14 -15.92 8.17
CA LEU A 133 -5.76 -15.58 6.80
C LEU A 133 -4.88 -16.64 6.14
N LYS A 134 -3.99 -17.31 6.88
CA LYS A 134 -3.09 -18.35 6.32
C LYS A 134 -3.81 -19.61 5.87
N LYS A 135 -5.06 -19.81 6.32
CA LYS A 135 -5.95 -20.90 5.87
C LYS A 135 -6.68 -20.55 4.58
N GLN A 136 -6.63 -19.29 4.17
CA GLN A 136 -7.17 -18.80 2.90
C GLN A 136 -6.05 -18.82 1.84
N ASP A 137 -6.41 -18.82 0.55
CA ASP A 137 -5.45 -18.88 -0.58
C ASP A 137 -4.77 -17.52 -0.82
N ASN A 138 -4.06 -17.01 0.20
CA ASN A 138 -3.42 -15.70 0.18
C ASN A 138 -1.91 -15.82 0.41
N VAL A 139 -1.13 -15.05 -0.36
CA VAL A 139 0.23 -14.68 0.02
C VAL A 139 0.14 -13.60 1.09
N ILE A 140 0.85 -13.74 2.22
CA ILE A 140 0.76 -12.79 3.33
C ILE A 140 2.14 -12.22 3.63
N ILE A 141 2.29 -10.91 3.51
CA ILE A 141 3.51 -10.16 3.83
C ILE A 141 3.34 -9.54 5.22
N ARG A 142 4.27 -9.81 6.14
CA ARG A 142 4.25 -9.35 7.54
C ARG A 142 5.54 -8.61 7.89
N PRO A 143 5.63 -7.30 7.64
CA PRO A 143 6.75 -6.49 8.09
C PRO A 143 6.72 -6.29 9.61
N ILE A 144 7.89 -6.07 10.19
CA ILE A 144 8.04 -5.92 11.65
C ILE A 144 8.42 -4.47 11.94
N GLY A 145 7.67 -3.82 12.82
CA GLY A 145 7.96 -2.45 13.26
C GLY A 145 9.16 -2.39 14.21
N ASP A 146 9.86 -1.27 14.24
CA ASP A 146 10.85 -0.98 15.28
C ASP A 146 10.86 0.52 15.61
N PRO A 147 10.20 0.92 16.71
CA PRO A 147 10.15 2.32 17.13
C PRO A 147 11.50 2.91 17.51
N LYS A 148 12.52 2.10 17.84
CA LYS A 148 13.88 2.57 18.13
C LYS A 148 14.62 2.94 16.83
N LYS A 149 14.24 2.30 15.72
CA LYS A 149 14.69 2.65 14.36
C LYS A 149 13.81 3.71 13.68
N PHE A 150 12.79 4.22 14.37
CA PHE A 150 11.77 5.12 13.82
C PHE A 150 10.90 4.50 12.71
N PHE A 151 10.95 3.17 12.52
CA PHE A 151 10.08 2.47 11.59
C PHE A 151 8.79 2.07 12.31
N ASN A 152 7.76 2.89 12.15
CA ASN A 152 6.51 2.80 12.90
C ASN A 152 5.36 3.37 12.05
N TRP A 153 4.23 2.67 12.02
CA TRP A 153 3.06 3.02 11.19
C TRP A 153 1.94 3.75 11.94
N VAL A 154 2.17 4.11 13.19
CA VAL A 154 1.25 4.95 14.00
C VAL A 154 1.89 6.29 14.35
N LEU A 155 3.20 6.31 14.62
CA LEU A 155 3.94 7.46 15.14
C LEU A 155 5.05 7.86 14.17
N ASN A 156 4.96 9.07 13.61
CA ASN A 156 6.12 9.70 12.96
C ASN A 156 7.00 10.41 14.00
N LYS A 157 7.76 9.65 14.79
CA LYS A 157 8.64 10.21 15.84
C LYS A 157 9.69 11.19 15.31
N LYS A 158 10.10 11.10 14.03
CA LYS A 158 11.00 12.09 13.43
C LYS A 158 10.31 13.45 13.31
N ALA A 159 9.00 13.47 13.02
CA ALA A 159 8.19 14.69 12.93
C ALA A 159 8.00 15.43 14.26
N PHE A 160 8.32 14.79 15.39
CA PHE A 160 8.41 15.48 16.67
C PHE A 160 9.56 16.50 16.70
N ARG A 161 10.69 16.20 16.04
CA ARG A 161 11.90 17.07 16.01
C ARG A 161 11.93 18.00 14.81
N ASP A 162 11.48 17.50 13.66
CA ASP A 162 11.42 18.25 12.41
C ASP A 162 10.02 18.12 11.83
N ARG A 163 9.19 19.15 12.02
CA ARG A 163 7.76 19.13 11.68
C ARG A 163 7.49 18.86 10.19
N ASP A 164 8.46 19.12 9.32
CA ASP A 164 8.30 19.00 7.88
C ASP A 164 8.86 17.68 7.32
N VAL A 165 9.37 16.79 8.19
CA VAL A 165 9.87 15.49 7.76
C VAL A 165 8.72 14.57 7.32
N PRO A 166 8.74 14.05 6.08
CA PRO A 166 7.73 13.10 5.63
C PRO A 166 7.73 11.82 6.46
N ASN A 167 6.58 11.15 6.55
CA ASN A 167 6.52 9.82 7.15
C ASN A 167 7.02 8.75 6.16
N PHE A 168 8.32 8.46 6.14
CA PHE A 168 8.92 7.49 5.20
C PHE A 168 8.51 6.03 5.40
N THR A 169 7.86 5.67 6.52
CA THR A 169 7.45 4.29 6.81
C THR A 169 6.63 3.69 5.66
N TYR A 170 5.68 4.44 5.10
CA TYR A 170 4.76 3.93 4.08
C TYR A 170 5.43 3.70 2.72
N GLN A 171 6.43 4.51 2.34
CA GLN A 171 7.25 4.27 1.16
C GLN A 171 8.06 2.97 1.32
N THR A 172 8.67 2.73 2.48
CA THR A 172 9.39 1.48 2.75
C THR A 172 8.45 0.28 2.72
N LEU A 173 7.24 0.37 3.30
CA LEU A 173 6.24 -0.69 3.23
C LEU A 173 5.83 -1.02 1.79
N ALA A 174 5.58 0.01 0.95
CA ALA A 174 5.31 -0.19 -0.47
C ALA A 174 6.49 -0.86 -1.19
N ASN A 175 7.73 -0.45 -0.88
CA ASN A 175 8.92 -1.05 -1.47
C ASN A 175 9.13 -2.52 -1.04
N ILE A 176 8.76 -2.89 0.18
CA ILE A 176 8.75 -4.30 0.63
C ILE A 176 7.78 -5.10 -0.24
N LEU A 177 6.54 -4.63 -0.42
CA LEU A 177 5.59 -5.27 -1.34
C LEU A 177 6.15 -5.42 -2.76
N ILE A 178 6.72 -4.34 -3.32
CA ILE A 178 7.33 -4.36 -4.66
C ILE A 178 8.48 -5.38 -4.73
N SER A 179 9.25 -5.54 -3.65
CA SER A 179 10.32 -6.54 -3.59
C SER A 179 9.76 -7.96 -3.66
N VAL A 180 8.64 -8.24 -2.99
CA VAL A 180 7.97 -9.55 -3.03
C VAL A 180 7.33 -9.80 -4.40
N LYS A 181 6.76 -8.79 -5.06
CA LYS A 181 6.21 -8.93 -6.43
C LYS A 181 7.25 -9.40 -7.46
N LYS A 182 8.55 -9.20 -7.20
CA LYS A 182 9.65 -9.70 -8.04
C LYS A 182 9.98 -11.18 -7.81
N GLN A 183 9.50 -11.73 -6.70
CA GLN A 183 9.87 -13.06 -6.19
C GLN A 183 8.69 -14.04 -6.27
N VAL A 184 7.48 -13.56 -6.03
CA VAL A 184 6.24 -14.34 -5.95
C VAL A 184 5.22 -13.80 -6.96
N ASN A 185 4.50 -14.68 -7.64
CA ASN A 185 3.51 -14.29 -8.65
C ASN A 185 2.24 -13.72 -8.00
N ILE A 186 2.27 -12.44 -7.61
CA ILE A 186 1.16 -11.73 -6.96
C ILE A 186 0.24 -11.10 -7.99
N ASN A 187 -1.08 -11.26 -7.84
CA ASN A 187 -2.06 -10.53 -8.63
C ASN A 187 -2.00 -9.04 -8.29
N ASP A 188 -1.53 -8.22 -9.24
CA ASP A 188 -1.33 -6.78 -9.03
C ASP A 188 -2.64 -6.05 -8.71
N SER A 189 -3.78 -6.57 -9.16
CA SER A 189 -5.10 -6.00 -8.90
C SER A 189 -5.82 -6.57 -7.66
N GLU A 190 -5.20 -7.49 -6.93
CA GLU A 190 -5.74 -8.11 -5.70
C GLU A 190 -4.71 -8.07 -4.57
N VAL A 191 -4.17 -6.87 -4.31
CA VAL A 191 -3.29 -6.62 -3.17
C VAL A 191 -4.04 -5.82 -2.13
N PHE A 192 -4.11 -6.31 -0.91
CA PHE A 192 -4.82 -5.65 0.19
C PHE A 192 -3.86 -5.31 1.33
N ALA A 193 -4.21 -4.31 2.13
CA ALA A 193 -3.56 -4.13 3.43
C ALA A 193 -4.56 -4.35 4.55
N LEU A 194 -4.11 -4.97 5.64
CA LEU A 194 -4.94 -5.30 6.78
C LEU A 194 -4.18 -5.08 8.09
N GLY A 195 -4.89 -4.66 9.13
CA GLY A 195 -4.35 -4.74 10.49
C GLY A 195 -5.41 -4.55 11.58
N HIS A 196 -5.01 -4.82 12.81
CA HIS A 196 -5.76 -4.53 14.03
C HIS A 196 -5.01 -3.53 14.90
N SER A 197 -5.75 -2.66 15.59
CA SER A 197 -5.18 -1.64 16.47
C SER A 197 -4.13 -0.83 15.70
N ASP A 198 -2.90 -0.71 16.18
CA ASP A 198 -1.83 0.04 15.50
C ASP A 198 -1.69 -0.37 14.03
N GLY A 199 -1.78 -1.66 13.72
CA GLY A 199 -1.73 -2.17 12.35
C GLY A 199 -2.87 -1.69 11.47
N SER A 200 -4.05 -1.45 12.04
CA SER A 200 -5.19 -0.90 11.31
C SER A 200 -4.95 0.55 10.87
N ASP A 201 -4.32 1.38 11.72
CA ASP A 201 -3.94 2.74 11.33
C ASP A 201 -2.81 2.72 10.30
N GLY A 202 -1.92 1.73 10.39
CA GLY A 202 -0.96 1.47 9.32
C GLY A 202 -1.63 1.13 8.00
N ALA A 203 -2.67 0.29 7.99
CA ALA A 203 -3.42 -0.05 6.78
C ALA A 203 -4.11 1.20 6.21
N ILE A 204 -4.78 2.01 7.04
CA ILE A 204 -5.37 3.28 6.62
C ILE A 204 -4.30 4.25 6.08
N GLY A 205 -3.14 4.34 6.73
CA GLY A 205 -2.05 5.18 6.27
C GLY A 205 -1.49 4.76 4.91
N LEU A 206 -1.41 3.47 4.60
CA LEU A 206 -1.07 3.01 3.25
C LEU A 206 -2.07 3.53 2.20
N GLY A 207 -3.36 3.57 2.54
CA GLY A 207 -4.41 4.14 1.69
C GLY A 207 -4.35 5.65 1.52
N ILE A 208 -3.70 6.37 2.44
CA ILE A 208 -3.55 7.83 2.38
C ILE A 208 -2.25 8.24 1.66
N TYR A 209 -1.17 7.50 1.85
CA TYR A 209 0.15 7.85 1.33
C TYR A 209 0.52 7.15 0.02
N VAL A 210 0.18 5.86 -0.11
CA VAL A 210 0.65 4.98 -1.21
C VAL A 210 -0.44 4.03 -1.74
N PRO A 211 -1.67 4.50 -2.01
CA PRO A 211 -2.79 3.62 -2.37
C PRO A 211 -2.61 2.92 -3.72
N ASN A 212 -1.73 3.44 -4.59
CA ASN A 212 -1.57 2.94 -5.95
C ASN A 212 -1.25 1.45 -6.03
N GLN A 213 -0.67 0.83 -4.99
CA GLN A 213 -0.31 -0.60 -5.00
C GLN A 213 -1.43 -1.53 -4.50
N PHE A 214 -2.57 -0.99 -4.05
CA PHE A 214 -3.57 -1.75 -3.30
C PHE A 214 -4.97 -1.66 -3.94
N ALA A 215 -5.70 -2.77 -3.88
CA ALA A 215 -7.09 -2.91 -4.25
C ALA A 215 -8.03 -2.39 -3.14
N GLY A 216 -7.67 -2.56 -1.87
CA GLY A 216 -8.47 -2.09 -0.74
C GLY A 216 -7.77 -2.25 0.61
N PHE A 217 -8.38 -1.66 1.65
CA PHE A 217 -7.82 -1.60 3.00
C PHE A 217 -8.83 -2.12 4.03
N MET A 218 -8.36 -3.00 4.91
CA MET A 218 -9.15 -3.61 5.97
C MET A 218 -8.63 -3.16 7.34
N ALA A 219 -9.48 -2.55 8.16
CA ALA A 219 -9.08 -1.90 9.40
C ALA A 219 -9.95 -2.37 10.56
N TYR A 220 -9.33 -3.05 11.53
CA TYR A 220 -9.97 -3.48 12.76
C TYR A 220 -9.55 -2.56 13.92
N ASN A 221 -10.53 -1.89 14.54
CA ASN A 221 -10.32 -1.01 15.68
C ASN A 221 -9.32 0.13 15.38
N SER A 222 -9.57 0.92 14.33
CA SER A 222 -8.69 2.03 13.91
C SER A 222 -9.01 3.34 14.62
N MET A 223 -7.98 4.16 14.86
CA MET A 223 -8.13 5.57 15.25
C MET A 223 -8.34 6.49 14.02
N PHE A 224 -8.14 5.95 12.81
CA PHE A 224 -8.03 6.69 11.55
C PHE A 224 -6.92 7.76 11.58
N ASP A 225 -5.90 7.65 12.43
CA ASP A 225 -4.91 8.72 12.63
C ASP A 225 -3.46 8.26 12.44
N ASN A 226 -2.55 9.22 12.25
CA ASN A 226 -1.12 9.03 12.39
C ASN A 226 -0.52 10.12 13.28
N ILE A 227 -0.15 9.74 14.49
CA ILE A 227 0.26 10.64 15.55
C ILE A 227 1.59 11.34 15.16
N PHE A 228 1.60 12.66 15.35
CA PHE A 228 2.69 13.59 14.97
C PHE A 228 2.93 13.77 13.47
N ALA A 229 2.30 13.00 12.59
CA ALA A 229 2.38 13.28 11.16
C ALA A 229 1.65 14.58 10.83
N ARG A 230 2.30 15.42 10.02
CA ARG A 230 1.73 16.68 9.51
C ARG A 230 1.35 16.61 8.04
N ASP A 231 1.60 15.47 7.40
CA ASP A 231 1.31 15.17 6.00
C ASP A 231 0.21 14.09 5.85
N PHE A 232 -0.57 13.82 6.92
CA PHE A 232 -1.62 12.80 6.95
C PHE A 232 -2.97 13.34 6.47
N TYR A 233 -3.12 13.53 5.17
CA TYR A 233 -4.34 14.08 4.56
C TYR A 233 -5.43 13.01 4.42
N ILE A 234 -6.22 12.81 5.48
CA ILE A 234 -7.27 11.78 5.57
C ILE A 234 -8.24 11.76 4.37
N ARG A 235 -8.46 12.91 3.71
CA ARG A 235 -9.32 12.99 2.52
C ARG A 235 -8.86 12.06 1.39
N ASN A 236 -7.58 11.73 1.30
CA ASN A 236 -7.07 10.80 0.31
C ASN A 236 -7.66 9.38 0.45
N ILE A 237 -8.20 9.00 1.62
CA ILE A 237 -8.76 7.65 1.81
C ILE A 237 -10.00 7.38 0.95
N ILE A 238 -10.69 8.42 0.46
CA ILE A 238 -11.88 8.27 -0.42
C ILE A 238 -11.55 7.57 -1.74
N ASN A 239 -10.27 7.55 -2.09
CA ASN A 239 -9.76 6.90 -3.29
C ASN A 239 -9.81 5.37 -3.23
N SER A 240 -10.08 4.80 -2.06
CA SER A 240 -9.80 3.41 -1.76
C SER A 240 -11.04 2.68 -1.23
N PRO A 241 -11.30 1.44 -1.67
CA PRO A 241 -12.23 0.54 -1.02
C PRO A 241 -11.84 0.25 0.42
N LEU A 242 -12.83 0.25 1.32
CA LEU A 242 -12.61 0.08 2.77
C LEU A 242 -13.50 -1.02 3.36
N TYR A 243 -12.89 -1.82 4.24
CA TYR A 243 -13.58 -2.72 5.15
C TYR A 243 -13.21 -2.37 6.58
N VAL A 244 -14.12 -1.75 7.31
CA VAL A 244 -13.87 -1.19 8.63
C VAL A 244 -14.70 -1.96 9.65
N VAL A 245 -14.03 -2.42 10.70
CA VAL A 245 -14.67 -3.15 11.80
C VAL A 245 -14.26 -2.53 13.10
N HIS A 246 -15.20 -2.27 13.98
CA HIS A 246 -14.92 -1.72 15.31
C HIS A 246 -15.78 -2.40 16.37
N SER A 247 -15.26 -2.50 17.59
CA SER A 247 -15.99 -3.04 18.74
C SER A 247 -16.47 -1.90 19.64
N ASP A 248 -17.71 -1.95 20.12
CA ASP A 248 -18.36 -0.80 20.76
C ASP A 248 -17.86 -0.47 22.18
N LEU A 249 -17.32 -1.46 22.90
CA LEU A 249 -16.74 -1.30 24.24
C LEU A 249 -15.21 -1.10 24.19
N ASP A 250 -14.66 -0.69 23.04
CA ASP A 250 -13.24 -0.37 22.89
C ASP A 250 -12.87 0.93 23.64
N ASP A 251 -12.37 0.80 24.87
CA ASP A 251 -11.90 1.95 25.67
C ASP A 251 -10.47 2.42 25.30
N LEU A 252 -9.73 1.62 24.54
CA LEU A 252 -8.42 2.04 24.02
C LEU A 252 -8.60 3.00 22.86
N ARG A 253 -9.52 2.69 21.95
CA ARG A 253 -9.86 3.42 20.74
C ARG A 253 -11.37 3.59 20.64
N PRO A 254 -11.91 4.64 21.30
CA PRO A 254 -13.35 4.83 21.41
C PRO A 254 -14.04 4.84 20.05
N ILE A 255 -15.03 3.96 19.90
CA ILE A 255 -15.82 3.84 18.67
C ILE A 255 -16.50 5.15 18.27
N GLN A 256 -16.76 6.04 19.23
CA GLN A 256 -17.36 7.35 19.00
C GLN A 256 -16.52 8.20 18.04
N GLN A 257 -15.18 8.14 18.14
CA GLN A 257 -14.31 8.83 17.18
C GLN A 257 -14.45 8.21 15.78
N THR A 258 -14.45 6.88 15.70
CA THR A 258 -14.61 6.15 14.44
C THR A 258 -15.93 6.48 13.75
N ARG A 259 -17.05 6.54 14.50
CA ARG A 259 -18.37 6.89 13.97
C ARG A 259 -18.39 8.26 13.30
N ILE A 260 -17.70 9.26 13.85
CA ILE A 260 -17.58 10.60 13.24
C ILE A 260 -16.90 10.52 11.86
N VAL A 261 -15.85 9.71 11.75
CA VAL A 261 -15.13 9.52 10.47
C VAL A 261 -15.97 8.68 9.50
N MET A 262 -16.67 7.64 9.97
CA MET A 262 -17.53 6.80 9.14
C MET A 262 -18.76 7.56 8.62
N ASP A 263 -19.36 8.42 9.44
CA ASP A 263 -20.46 9.30 9.02
C ASP A 263 -20.02 10.24 7.89
N TRP A 264 -18.78 10.71 7.95
CA TRP A 264 -18.20 11.45 6.84
C TRP A 264 -17.91 10.54 5.64
N LEU A 265 -17.46 9.31 5.82
CA LEU A 265 -17.09 8.43 4.70
C LEU A 265 -18.27 7.77 3.98
N LYS A 266 -19.43 7.60 4.60
CA LYS A 266 -20.51 6.70 4.13
C LYS A 266 -20.93 6.85 2.65
N ASP A 267 -20.81 8.04 2.06
CA ASP A 267 -21.20 8.33 0.68
C ASP A 267 -20.02 8.72 -0.24
N LYS A 268 -18.78 8.40 0.14
CA LYS A 268 -17.56 8.89 -0.54
C LYS A 268 -16.77 7.85 -1.33
N PRO A 269 -16.28 6.75 -0.72
CA PRO A 269 -15.56 5.74 -1.47
C PRO A 269 -16.56 4.92 -2.30
N ASP A 270 -16.08 4.40 -3.44
CA ASP A 270 -16.89 3.54 -4.31
C ASP A 270 -17.38 2.27 -3.58
N HIS A 271 -16.66 1.84 -2.54
CA HIS A 271 -16.97 0.65 -1.77
C HIS A 271 -16.55 0.82 -0.30
N LEU A 272 -17.53 0.82 0.61
CA LEU A 272 -17.32 0.82 2.06
C LEU A 272 -18.20 -0.25 2.70
N ILE A 273 -17.57 -1.17 3.43
CA ILE A 273 -18.23 -2.06 4.38
C ILE A 273 -17.82 -1.60 5.78
N TYR A 274 -18.78 -1.14 6.58
CA TYR A 274 -18.57 -0.79 7.98
C TYR A 274 -19.40 -1.70 8.89
N LYS A 275 -18.76 -2.31 9.88
CA LYS A 275 -19.40 -3.19 10.86
C LYS A 275 -19.02 -2.77 12.27
N GLU A 276 -19.99 -2.82 13.16
CA GLU A 276 -19.80 -2.66 14.59
C GLU A 276 -20.16 -3.96 15.31
N TYR A 277 -19.33 -4.38 16.26
CA TYR A 277 -19.57 -5.54 17.11
C TYR A 277 -19.93 -5.09 18.52
N ILE A 278 -21.17 -5.36 18.93
CA ILE A 278 -21.76 -4.92 20.20
C ILE A 278 -21.40 -5.87 21.34
N GLY A 279 -21.00 -5.31 22.47
CA GLY A 279 -20.58 -6.04 23.67
C GLY A 279 -19.11 -6.48 23.68
N TYR A 280 -18.28 -6.00 22.75
CA TYR A 280 -16.89 -6.44 22.60
C TYR A 280 -15.88 -5.34 22.92
N GLN A 281 -14.78 -5.73 23.57
CA GLN A 281 -13.64 -4.86 23.89
C GLN A 281 -12.54 -4.90 22.82
N HIS A 282 -11.50 -4.07 22.96
CA HIS A 282 -10.42 -3.90 21.99
C HIS A 282 -9.72 -5.20 21.55
N TYR A 283 -9.47 -6.13 22.47
CA TYR A 283 -8.74 -7.39 22.23
C TYR A 283 -9.63 -8.63 22.35
N ASP A 284 -10.93 -8.49 22.14
CA ASP A 284 -11.90 -9.55 22.40
C ASP A 284 -12.12 -10.49 21.18
N LYS A 285 -13.04 -11.44 21.31
CA LYS A 285 -13.36 -12.47 20.31
C LYS A 285 -14.11 -11.95 19.09
N HIS A 286 -14.37 -10.64 18.95
CA HIS A 286 -15.04 -10.10 17.74
C HIS A 286 -14.24 -10.41 16.48
N LEU A 287 -12.90 -10.41 16.56
CA LEU A 287 -12.03 -10.81 15.46
C LEU A 287 -12.30 -12.25 14.99
N ASN A 288 -12.51 -13.20 15.92
CA ASN A 288 -12.87 -14.59 15.55
C ASN A 288 -14.21 -14.66 14.80
N THR A 289 -15.11 -13.72 15.09
CA THR A 289 -16.43 -13.67 14.47
C THR A 289 -16.36 -13.04 13.08
N ASP A 290 -15.62 -11.94 12.93
CA ASP A 290 -15.61 -11.17 11.68
C ASP A 290 -14.59 -11.65 10.65
N LEU A 291 -13.37 -12.03 11.07
CA LEU A 291 -12.28 -12.38 10.15
C LEU A 291 -12.64 -13.48 9.13
N PRO A 292 -13.46 -14.50 9.44
CA PRO A 292 -13.94 -15.45 8.44
C PRO A 292 -14.70 -14.83 7.26
N TYR A 293 -15.21 -13.60 7.39
CA TYR A 293 -15.91 -12.86 6.33
C TYR A 293 -15.02 -11.95 5.49
N THR A 294 -13.73 -11.79 5.82
CA THR A 294 -12.80 -10.98 4.98
C THR A 294 -12.72 -11.44 3.53
N PRO A 295 -12.87 -12.73 3.17
CA PRO A 295 -12.91 -13.14 1.77
C PRO A 295 -14.07 -12.53 1.00
N VAL A 296 -15.19 -12.19 1.65
CA VAL A 296 -16.33 -11.52 0.98
C VAL A 296 -15.89 -10.17 0.42
N PHE A 297 -15.16 -9.38 1.21
CA PHE A 297 -14.62 -8.10 0.76
C PHE A 297 -13.55 -8.29 -0.31
N ILE A 298 -12.57 -9.16 -0.04
CA ILE A 298 -11.46 -9.46 -0.97
C ILE A 298 -11.98 -9.87 -2.35
N ASN A 299 -12.96 -10.76 -2.40
CA ASN A 299 -13.51 -11.26 -3.66
C ASN A 299 -14.45 -10.24 -4.35
N SER A 300 -14.91 -9.22 -3.63
CA SER A 300 -15.81 -8.18 -4.18
C SER A 300 -15.06 -6.97 -4.72
N VAL A 301 -13.75 -6.88 -4.48
CA VAL A 301 -12.93 -5.72 -4.82
C VAL A 301 -11.76 -6.12 -5.70
N SER A 302 -11.61 -5.43 -6.83
CA SER A 302 -10.41 -5.45 -7.66
C SER A 302 -9.94 -4.02 -7.88
N ARG A 303 -8.63 -3.81 -7.94
CA ARG A 303 -8.03 -2.47 -8.04
C ARG A 303 -8.43 -1.79 -9.37
N ASN A 304 -9.15 -0.68 -9.27
CA ASN A 304 -9.41 0.18 -10.42
C ASN A 304 -8.23 1.14 -10.65
N LEU A 305 -7.36 0.79 -11.59
CA LEU A 305 -6.16 1.56 -11.96
C LEU A 305 -6.45 2.89 -12.65
N PHE A 306 -7.44 2.90 -13.55
CA PHE A 306 -7.75 4.03 -14.42
C PHE A 306 -9.01 4.73 -13.94
N LYS A 307 -8.93 5.27 -12.71
CA LYS A 307 -10.03 6.01 -12.09
C LYS A 307 -10.48 7.17 -12.99
N ASN A 308 -11.76 7.17 -13.35
CA ASN A 308 -12.40 8.24 -14.12
C ASN A 308 -12.50 9.55 -13.33
N LYS A 309 -12.44 9.49 -12.00
CA LYS A 309 -12.44 10.63 -11.09
C LYS A 309 -11.47 10.38 -9.95
N ILE A 310 -10.69 11.40 -9.61
CA ILE A 310 -9.69 11.34 -8.54
C ILE A 310 -9.70 12.60 -7.68
N TYR A 311 -9.27 12.45 -6.44
CA TYR A 311 -8.81 13.55 -5.58
C TYR A 311 -7.42 13.17 -5.07
N TRP A 312 -6.46 14.09 -5.06
CA TRP A 312 -5.19 13.85 -4.41
C TRP A 312 -4.69 15.10 -3.70
N GLU A 313 -4.24 14.95 -2.47
CA GLU A 313 -3.69 16.02 -1.64
C GLU A 313 -2.34 15.59 -1.06
N CYS A 314 -1.34 16.45 -1.17
CA CYS A 314 -0.02 16.20 -0.59
C CYS A 314 0.70 17.50 -0.23
N TYR A 315 1.72 17.37 0.62
CA TYR A 315 2.58 18.47 1.05
C TYR A 315 3.80 18.66 0.14
N SER A 316 4.31 17.57 -0.44
CA SER A 316 5.61 17.53 -1.11
C SER A 316 5.48 17.00 -2.53
N ASP A 317 6.33 17.50 -3.43
CA ASP A 317 6.54 17.00 -4.80
C ASP A 317 7.63 15.92 -4.89
N LYS A 318 8.25 15.55 -3.76
CA LYS A 318 9.32 14.54 -3.68
C LYS A 318 8.83 13.16 -3.27
N ILE A 319 7.75 13.10 -2.49
CA ILE A 319 7.21 11.86 -1.92
C ILE A 319 5.70 11.97 -1.76
N TYR A 320 5.00 10.84 -1.92
CA TYR A 320 3.53 10.75 -1.84
C TYR A 320 2.81 11.75 -2.76
N ASN A 321 3.43 12.04 -3.89
CA ASN A 321 3.00 13.05 -4.84
C ASN A 321 2.29 12.45 -6.06
N SER A 322 1.87 11.19 -6.00
CA SER A 322 1.27 10.50 -7.14
C SER A 322 0.08 9.65 -6.74
N TYR A 323 -0.98 9.72 -7.52
CA TYR A 323 -2.13 8.83 -7.39
C TYR A 323 -2.76 8.52 -8.75
N ALA A 324 -3.13 7.26 -8.98
CA ALA A 324 -3.64 6.78 -10.25
C ALA A 324 -2.72 7.26 -11.42
N TRP A 325 -3.28 8.04 -12.34
CA TRP A 325 -2.60 8.59 -13.51
C TRP A 325 -2.03 10.01 -13.30
N ILE A 326 -2.12 10.61 -12.11
CA ILE A 326 -1.60 11.97 -11.85
C ILE A 326 -0.38 11.96 -10.93
N LYS A 327 0.56 12.88 -11.20
CA LYS A 327 1.67 13.21 -10.31
C LYS A 327 1.80 14.72 -10.16
N LEU A 328 2.02 15.21 -8.94
CA LEU A 328 2.28 16.61 -8.62
C LEU A 328 3.80 16.80 -8.57
N THR A 329 4.36 17.46 -9.57
CA THR A 329 5.83 17.59 -9.75
C THR A 329 6.37 18.96 -9.37
N GLY A 330 5.48 19.91 -9.04
CA GLY A 330 5.84 21.20 -8.46
C GLY A 330 4.71 21.68 -7.57
N ILE A 331 5.03 21.99 -6.32
CA ILE A 331 4.07 22.45 -5.30
C ILE A 331 4.50 23.82 -4.76
N ASP A 332 3.53 24.72 -4.59
CA ASP A 332 3.71 25.98 -3.88
C ASP A 332 2.50 26.26 -3.01
N THR A 333 2.67 26.00 -1.71
CA THR A 333 1.62 26.15 -0.70
C THR A 333 1.48 27.60 -0.22
N GLY A 334 2.28 28.52 -0.76
CA GLY A 334 2.12 29.97 -0.61
C GLY A 334 1.11 30.58 -1.60
N LEU A 335 0.75 29.86 -2.68
CA LEU A 335 -0.28 30.29 -3.62
C LEU A 335 -1.67 30.33 -2.96
N ASN A 336 -2.56 31.15 -3.54
CA ASN A 336 -3.96 31.18 -3.14
C ASN A 336 -4.59 29.80 -3.31
N ARG A 337 -5.24 29.29 -2.25
CA ARG A 337 -5.95 28.01 -2.31
C ARG A 337 -7.25 28.17 -3.08
N ALA A 338 -7.57 27.18 -3.91
CA ALA A 338 -8.86 27.13 -4.57
C ALA A 338 -9.99 27.04 -3.54
N ALA A 339 -11.14 27.64 -3.82
CA ALA A 339 -12.26 27.70 -2.87
C ALA A 339 -12.75 26.31 -2.42
N TRP A 340 -12.62 25.29 -3.25
CA TRP A 340 -12.99 23.92 -2.91
C TRP A 340 -11.97 23.19 -2.01
N HIS A 341 -10.73 23.69 -1.91
CA HIS A 341 -9.64 23.04 -1.19
C HIS A 341 -9.64 23.46 0.29
N GLN A 342 -10.63 22.96 1.02
CA GLN A 342 -10.83 23.24 2.44
C GLN A 342 -10.19 22.18 3.34
N SER A 343 -9.55 22.62 4.42
CA SER A 343 -8.98 21.76 5.45
C SER A 343 -10.06 20.85 6.03
N LEU A 344 -9.77 19.55 6.11
CA LEU A 344 -10.67 18.56 6.70
C LEU A 344 -10.23 18.28 8.13
N THR A 345 -11.12 18.54 9.10
CA THR A 345 -10.88 18.21 10.50
C THR A 345 -12.16 17.69 11.14
N PHE A 346 -12.03 16.81 12.12
CA PHE A 346 -13.16 16.26 12.89
C PHE A 346 -13.07 16.70 14.34
N PRO A 347 -14.20 16.91 15.04
CA PRO A 347 -14.14 17.06 16.48
C PRO A 347 -13.58 15.79 17.13
N ASN A 348 -12.95 15.93 18.29
CA ASN A 348 -12.38 14.81 19.02
C ASN A 348 -13.37 14.28 20.06
N TYR A 349 -13.44 12.98 20.25
CA TYR A 349 -14.13 12.38 21.39
C TYR A 349 -13.19 12.32 22.61
N ASP A 350 -13.56 13.00 23.70
CA ASP A 350 -12.88 12.91 24.99
C ASP A 350 -13.42 11.71 25.76
N LYS A 351 -12.64 10.64 25.85
CA LYS A 351 -13.05 9.41 26.54
C LYS A 351 -13.15 9.52 28.05
N ILE A 352 -12.45 10.47 28.67
CA ILE A 352 -12.48 10.67 30.13
C ILE A 352 -13.81 11.32 30.50
N LYS A 353 -14.19 12.37 29.76
CA LYS A 353 -15.45 13.09 29.97
C LYS A 353 -16.66 12.43 29.30
N LYS A 354 -16.41 11.54 28.34
CA LYS A 354 -17.41 10.86 27.49
C LYS A 354 -18.24 11.85 26.68
N GLU A 355 -17.58 12.86 26.12
CA GLU A 355 -18.23 13.92 25.33
C GLU A 355 -17.42 14.24 24.06
N ILE A 356 -18.05 14.92 23.11
CA ILE A 356 -17.38 15.45 21.91
C ILE A 356 -16.76 16.81 22.26
N ASP A 357 -15.43 16.90 22.21
CA ASP A 357 -14.69 18.16 22.33
C ASP A 357 -14.52 18.79 20.94
N THR A 358 -15.15 19.96 20.76
CA THR A 358 -15.06 20.73 19.52
C THR A 358 -13.87 21.69 19.47
N ARG A 359 -13.15 21.88 20.58
CA ARG A 359 -12.00 22.81 20.68
C ARG A 359 -10.72 22.18 20.13
N TYR A 360 -10.54 20.88 20.35
CA TYR A 360 -9.46 20.09 19.77
C TYR A 360 -10.01 19.24 18.64
N ARG A 361 -9.40 19.36 17.46
CA ARG A 361 -9.90 18.66 16.27
C ARG A 361 -8.83 17.74 15.70
N GLN A 362 -9.23 16.53 15.30
CA GLN A 362 -8.40 15.59 14.57
C GLN A 362 -7.97 16.23 13.25
N TYR A 363 -6.71 15.99 12.86
CA TYR A 363 -6.08 16.58 11.67
C TYR A 363 -5.94 18.11 11.71
N GLN A 364 -6.11 18.73 12.87
CA GLN A 364 -5.76 20.14 13.04
C GLN A 364 -4.25 20.32 13.03
N GLY A 365 -3.77 21.34 12.31
CA GLY A 365 -2.35 21.68 12.28
C GLY A 365 -1.49 20.83 11.33
N LEU A 366 -2.12 20.10 10.40
CA LEU A 366 -1.42 19.56 9.24
C LEU A 366 -0.75 20.69 8.44
N ASN A 367 0.32 20.33 7.72
CA ASN A 367 1.03 21.24 6.85
C ASN A 367 0.09 21.75 5.73
N LYS A 368 0.29 23.00 5.30
CA LYS A 368 -0.43 23.53 4.13
C LYS A 368 -0.12 22.64 2.93
N SER A 369 -1.16 22.17 2.27
CA SER A 369 -1.08 21.21 1.17
C SER A 369 -1.36 21.83 -0.20
N ALA A 370 -0.97 21.11 -1.25
CA ALA A 370 -1.53 21.22 -2.57
C ALA A 370 -2.52 20.09 -2.83
N ALA A 371 -3.49 20.32 -3.70
CA ALA A 371 -4.45 19.30 -4.10
C ALA A 371 -4.83 19.41 -5.57
N VAL A 372 -5.28 18.28 -6.12
CA VAL A 372 -5.86 18.17 -7.46
C VAL A 372 -7.15 17.35 -7.41
N LYS A 373 -8.17 17.82 -8.12
CA LYS A 373 -9.28 16.98 -8.58
C LYS A 373 -9.07 16.71 -10.05
N GLY A 374 -9.27 15.47 -10.46
CA GLY A 374 -9.11 15.07 -11.86
C GLY A 374 -10.28 14.26 -12.35
N THR A 375 -10.64 14.44 -13.62
CA THR A 375 -11.47 13.49 -14.35
C THR A 375 -10.78 13.05 -15.62
N PHE A 376 -11.07 11.81 -16.02
CA PHE A 376 -10.57 11.23 -17.26
C PHE A 376 -11.72 10.57 -18.02
N PHE A 377 -11.87 10.93 -19.29
CA PHE A 377 -12.78 10.27 -20.22
C PHE A 377 -12.31 10.50 -21.67
N ASN A 378 -12.30 9.44 -22.48
CA ASN A 378 -12.06 9.50 -23.92
C ASN A 378 -10.86 10.39 -24.34
N ASN A 379 -9.66 10.00 -23.93
CA ASN A 379 -8.40 10.73 -24.18
C ASN A 379 -8.32 12.16 -23.59
N THR A 380 -9.32 12.58 -22.81
CA THR A 380 -9.41 13.93 -22.25
C THR A 380 -9.27 13.89 -20.74
N PHE A 381 -8.37 14.69 -20.21
CA PHE A 381 -8.16 14.88 -18.77
C PHE A 381 -8.58 16.29 -18.39
N ASN A 382 -9.41 16.42 -17.36
CA ASN A 382 -9.78 17.72 -16.80
C ASN A 382 -9.34 17.80 -15.35
N LEU A 383 -8.53 18.81 -15.02
CA LEU A 383 -7.98 19.04 -13.70
C LEU A 383 -8.48 20.34 -13.10
N GLU A 384 -8.80 20.32 -11.81
CA GLU A 384 -8.86 21.49 -10.95
C GLU A 384 -7.73 21.39 -9.93
N THR A 385 -6.93 22.44 -9.81
CA THR A 385 -5.72 22.42 -8.97
C THR A 385 -5.76 23.49 -7.88
N SER A 386 -5.09 23.23 -6.76
CA SER A 386 -4.86 24.21 -5.70
C SER A 386 -3.43 24.06 -5.17
N GLY A 387 -2.62 25.12 -5.19
CA GLY A 387 -1.24 25.08 -4.70
C GLY A 387 -0.28 24.22 -5.54
N VAL A 388 -0.67 23.86 -6.76
CA VAL A 388 0.13 23.09 -7.72
C VAL A 388 0.74 24.04 -8.73
N LYS A 389 2.04 23.91 -9.01
CA LYS A 389 2.76 24.63 -10.07
C LYS A 389 3.02 23.77 -11.29
N GLU A 390 3.30 22.48 -11.07
CA GLU A 390 3.58 21.54 -12.14
C GLU A 390 2.95 20.20 -11.83
N THR A 391 2.44 19.55 -12.88
CA THR A 391 1.84 18.23 -12.80
C THR A 391 2.21 17.39 -14.00
N GLU A 392 2.17 16.08 -13.83
CA GLU A 392 2.51 15.08 -14.85
C GLU A 392 1.37 14.06 -14.94
N ILE A 393 0.82 13.87 -16.14
CA ILE A 393 -0.20 12.86 -16.41
C ILE A 393 0.48 11.64 -16.99
N MET A 394 0.37 10.51 -16.31
CA MET A 394 0.88 9.21 -16.73
C MET A 394 -0.05 8.60 -17.76
N ILE A 395 0.51 8.09 -18.86
CA ILE A 395 -0.25 7.59 -20.00
C ILE A 395 -0.07 6.08 -20.13
N SER A 396 -1.17 5.35 -20.34
CA SER A 396 -1.19 3.93 -20.62
C SER A 396 -2.10 3.65 -21.83
N PRO A 397 -1.74 2.75 -22.76
CA PRO A 397 -2.61 2.36 -23.88
C PRO A 397 -3.85 1.58 -23.43
N LEU A 398 -3.88 1.08 -22.17
CA LEU A 398 -5.08 0.50 -21.56
C LEU A 398 -6.09 1.58 -21.12
N MET A 399 -5.67 2.84 -21.07
CA MET A 399 -6.46 3.98 -20.64
C MET A 399 -6.84 4.89 -21.81
N VAL A 400 -5.89 5.19 -22.72
CA VAL A 400 -6.08 6.09 -23.86
C VAL A 400 -5.80 5.41 -25.18
N ASN A 401 -6.46 5.87 -26.24
CA ASN A 401 -6.10 5.50 -27.61
C ASN A 401 -4.91 6.36 -28.08
N LEU A 402 -3.71 5.78 -28.21
CA LEU A 402 -2.50 6.51 -28.62
C LEU A 402 -2.55 7.05 -30.06
N GLU A 403 -3.45 6.54 -30.90
CA GLU A 403 -3.66 7.04 -32.26
C GLU A 403 -4.43 8.37 -32.30
N GLN A 404 -5.07 8.74 -31.19
CA GLN A 404 -5.83 9.97 -31.04
C GLN A 404 -5.07 10.97 -30.17
N PRO A 405 -5.24 12.29 -30.39
CA PRO A 405 -4.66 13.29 -29.50
C PRO A 405 -5.15 13.11 -28.06
N VAL A 406 -4.23 13.16 -27.10
CA VAL A 406 -4.55 13.38 -25.69
C VAL A 406 -4.80 14.87 -25.48
N VAL A 407 -5.87 15.20 -24.77
CA VAL A 407 -6.24 16.58 -24.43
C VAL A 407 -6.17 16.74 -22.91
N VAL A 408 -5.56 17.84 -22.46
CA VAL A 408 -5.53 18.17 -21.03
C VAL A 408 -6.00 19.59 -20.80
N ASN A 409 -6.99 19.71 -19.92
CA ASN A 409 -7.52 20.97 -19.44
C ASN A 409 -7.17 21.13 -17.95
N ILE A 410 -6.66 22.30 -17.56
CA ILE A 410 -6.38 22.66 -16.17
C ILE A 410 -7.12 23.95 -15.86
N ASN A 411 -7.91 23.96 -14.78
CA ASN A 411 -8.69 25.11 -14.32
C ASN A 411 -9.54 25.75 -15.43
N GLY A 412 -10.11 24.92 -16.32
CA GLY A 412 -10.96 25.36 -17.43
C GLY A 412 -10.21 25.78 -18.71
N LYS A 413 -8.87 25.77 -18.72
CA LYS A 413 -8.06 26.11 -19.90
C LYS A 413 -7.41 24.86 -20.50
N GLN A 414 -7.48 24.69 -21.82
CA GLN A 414 -6.72 23.66 -22.52
C GLN A 414 -5.23 24.03 -22.51
N VAL A 415 -4.43 23.19 -21.85
CA VAL A 415 -2.97 23.38 -21.72
C VAL A 415 -2.17 22.44 -22.61
N PHE A 416 -2.80 21.35 -23.08
CA PHE A 416 -2.14 20.39 -23.97
C PHE A 416 -3.13 19.74 -24.94
N ARG A 417 -2.68 19.54 -26.18
CA ARG A 417 -3.33 18.69 -27.18
C ARG A 417 -2.28 18.09 -28.11
N GLY A 418 -2.11 16.78 -28.10
CA GLY A 418 -1.12 16.12 -28.95
C GLY A 418 -1.17 14.60 -28.89
N LYS A 419 -0.64 13.93 -29.92
CA LYS A 419 -0.43 12.48 -29.88
C LYS A 419 0.74 12.15 -28.96
N ILE A 420 0.66 10.99 -28.30
CA ILE A 420 1.68 10.51 -27.37
C ILE A 420 2.31 9.25 -27.95
N GLN A 421 3.64 9.25 -28.07
CA GLN A 421 4.40 8.07 -28.48
C GLN A 421 4.90 7.31 -27.24
N ALA A 422 4.94 5.99 -27.31
CA ALA A 422 5.47 5.17 -26.21
C ALA A 422 7.00 5.32 -26.10
N ASP A 423 7.50 5.49 -24.87
CA ASP A 423 8.93 5.57 -24.56
C ASP A 423 9.34 4.31 -23.76
N LYS A 424 10.19 3.50 -24.39
CA LYS A 424 10.76 2.28 -23.80
C LYS A 424 11.48 2.52 -22.48
N ASN A 425 12.31 3.55 -22.40
CA ASN A 425 13.08 3.84 -21.19
C ASN A 425 12.17 4.35 -20.08
N PHE A 426 11.15 5.13 -20.43
CA PHE A 426 10.11 5.56 -19.50
C PHE A 426 9.35 4.35 -18.92
N MET A 427 8.90 3.42 -19.76
CA MET A 427 8.24 2.18 -19.34
C MET A 427 9.08 1.39 -18.34
N LEU A 428 10.33 1.09 -18.69
CA LEU A 428 11.19 0.25 -17.87
C LEU A 428 11.48 0.89 -16.50
N ARG A 429 11.66 2.22 -16.45
CA ARG A 429 11.84 2.95 -15.18
C ARG A 429 10.59 2.85 -14.30
N ASN A 430 9.40 3.10 -14.87
CA ASN A 430 8.14 3.08 -14.11
C ASN A 430 7.72 1.67 -13.70
N PHE A 431 7.93 0.68 -14.57
CA PHE A 431 7.70 -0.72 -14.23
C PHE A 431 8.64 -1.18 -13.13
N LYS A 432 9.93 -0.82 -13.15
CA LYS A 432 10.85 -1.17 -12.06
C LYS A 432 10.44 -0.56 -10.71
N ALA A 433 9.86 0.63 -10.71
CA ALA A 433 9.44 1.35 -9.51
C ALA A 433 8.16 0.80 -8.85
N SER A 434 7.36 0.00 -9.56
CA SER A 434 6.08 -0.54 -9.07
C SER A 434 5.96 -2.06 -9.18
N PHE A 435 6.72 -2.65 -10.10
CA PHE A 435 6.65 -4.03 -10.57
C PHE A 435 5.22 -4.50 -10.82
N ASP A 436 4.45 -3.62 -11.45
CA ASP A 436 3.01 -3.75 -11.62
C ASP A 436 2.68 -4.06 -13.08
N ARG A 437 2.15 -5.25 -13.34
CA ARG A 437 1.89 -5.74 -14.71
C ARG A 437 0.59 -5.20 -15.29
N ASP A 438 -0.30 -4.70 -14.43
CA ASP A 438 -1.58 -4.15 -14.82
C ASP A 438 -1.46 -2.62 -15.05
N ALA A 439 -0.52 -1.94 -14.38
CA ALA A 439 -0.26 -0.50 -14.50
C ALA A 439 1.00 -0.14 -15.31
N ILE A 440 1.03 -0.50 -16.61
CA ILE A 440 2.16 -0.15 -17.49
C ILE A 440 1.99 1.27 -18.07
N TRP A 441 2.85 2.18 -17.61
CA TRP A 441 2.92 3.57 -18.10
C TRP A 441 3.89 3.70 -19.27
N VAL A 442 3.38 4.08 -20.44
CA VAL A 442 4.16 4.15 -21.69
C VAL A 442 4.83 5.49 -21.92
N ASN A 443 4.25 6.57 -21.41
CA ASN A 443 4.83 7.91 -21.42
C ASN A 443 4.09 8.80 -20.40
N SER A 444 4.39 10.08 -20.37
CA SER A 444 3.67 11.08 -19.61
C SER A 444 3.54 12.42 -20.35
N VAL A 445 2.62 13.25 -19.88
CA VAL A 445 2.47 14.65 -20.30
C VAL A 445 2.80 15.54 -19.11
N LYS A 446 3.89 16.30 -19.20
CA LYS A 446 4.31 17.26 -18.17
C LYS A 446 3.73 18.64 -18.46
N LEU A 447 3.16 19.26 -17.44
CA LEU A 447 2.31 20.44 -17.57
C LEU A 447 2.66 21.46 -16.48
N LYS A 448 2.69 22.73 -16.88
CA LYS A 448 2.69 23.85 -15.94
C LYS A 448 1.25 24.24 -15.64
N VAL A 449 1.01 24.58 -14.38
CA VAL A 449 -0.24 25.16 -13.90
C VAL A 449 -0.03 26.67 -13.86
N GLU A 450 -0.84 27.39 -14.63
CA GLU A 450 -0.85 28.86 -14.67
C GLU A 450 -1.70 29.47 -13.56
#